data_AF-A0A7L9ABY4-F1
#
_entry.id   AF-A0A7L9ABY4-F1
#
_cell.length_a   1.000
_cell.length_b   1.000
_cell.length_c   1.000
_cell.angle_alpha   90.00
_cell.angle_beta   90.00
_cell.angle_gamma   90.00
#
_symmetry.space_group_name_H-M   'P 1'
#
loop_
_entity.id
_entity.type
_entity.pdbx_description
1 polymer ?
#
loop_
_entity_poly.entity_id
_entity_poly.type
_entity_poly.pdbx_seq_one_letter_code
_entity_poly.pdbx_strand_id
1 'polypeptide(L)' 'PWLITTEVKSVEMHHEALQEAVPGDNVGFNVKNVSVKELRRGYVAGDSKNNPPKGAADFTAQVIVLNHPGQISNGYTP' A
#
# COMPACT_ATOMS: atom_id res chain seq x y z
N PRO A 1 3.66 3.11 12.96
CA PRO A 1 2.92 2.41 11.88
C PRO A 1 2.29 1.12 12.41
N TRP A 2 1.02 0.90 12.11
CA TRP A 2 0.25 -0.26 12.59
C TRP A 2 0.74 -1.52 11.88
N LEU A 3 1.55 -2.33 12.57
CA LEU A 3 2.00 -3.62 12.06
C LEU A 3 0.94 -4.66 12.40
N ILE A 4 -0.03 -4.83 11.51
CA ILE A 4 -1.01 -5.92 11.57
C ILE A 4 -0.44 -7.07 10.75
N THR A 5 -0.35 -8.25 11.36
CA THR A 5 0.04 -9.48 10.65
C THR A 5 -1.10 -10.48 10.74
N THR A 6 -1.54 -10.97 9.58
CA THR A 6 -2.64 -11.92 9.45
C THR A 6 -2.37 -12.85 8.28
N GLU A 7 -3.02 -14.01 8.30
CA GLU A 7 -3.04 -14.96 7.19
C GLU A 7 -4.09 -14.55 6.16
N VAL A 8 -3.74 -14.66 4.87
CA VAL A 8 -4.65 -14.52 3.75
C VAL A 8 -5.35 -15.86 3.49
N LYS A 9 -6.67 -15.85 3.32
CA LYS A 9 -7.49 -17.06 3.15
C LYS A 9 -7.91 -17.32 1.72
N SER A 10 -8.15 -16.27 0.95
CA SER A 10 -8.53 -16.37 -0.45
C SER A 10 -8.15 -15.10 -1.17
N VAL A 11 -7.95 -15.22 -2.47
CA VAL A 11 -7.72 -14.10 -3.38
C VAL A 11 -8.77 -14.20 -4.49
N GLU A 12 -9.32 -13.06 -4.89
CA GLU A 12 -10.34 -12.97 -5.91
C GLU A 12 -10.09 -11.79 -6.85
N MET A 13 -10.43 -11.97 -8.12
CA MET A 13 -10.41 -10.93 -9.13
C MET A 13 -11.69 -11.05 -9.96
N HIS A 14 -12.43 -9.96 -10.12
CA HIS A 14 -13.65 -9.93 -10.94
C HIS A 14 -14.64 -11.08 -10.64
N HIS A 15 -14.84 -11.42 -9.36
CA HIS A 15 -15.69 -12.53 -8.88
C HIS A 15 -15.19 -13.95 -9.16
N GLU A 16 -13.93 -14.10 -9.60
CA GLU A 16 -13.29 -15.38 -9.78
C GLU A 16 -12.21 -15.60 -8.72
N ALA A 17 -12.18 -16.80 -8.15
CA ALA A 17 -11.15 -17.17 -7.18
C ALA A 17 -9.83 -17.44 -7.90
N LEU A 18 -8.75 -16.89 -7.37
CA LEU A 18 -7.39 -17.09 -7.87
C LEU A 18 -6.57 -17.93 -6.89
N GLN A 19 -5.71 -18.78 -7.44
CA GLN A 19 -4.72 -19.52 -6.65
C GLN A 19 -3.58 -18.60 -6.19
N GLU A 20 -3.19 -17.66 -7.05
CA GLU A 20 -2.16 -16.65 -6.79
C GLU A 20 -2.51 -15.36 -7.54
N ALA A 21 -2.02 -14.23 -7.04
CA ALA A 21 -2.06 -12.95 -7.74
C ALA A 21 -0.65 -12.58 -8.16
N VAL A 22 -0.52 -12.01 -9.36
CA VAL A 22 0.76 -11.61 -9.95
C VAL A 22 0.83 -10.09 -10.11
N PRO A 23 2.03 -9.52 -10.34
CA PRO A 23 2.17 -8.08 -10.57
C PRO A 23 1.30 -7.59 -11.73
N GLY A 24 0.42 -6.62 -11.45
CA GLY A 24 -0.53 -6.06 -12.42
C GLY A 24 -1.99 -6.38 -12.10
N ASP A 25 -2.25 -7.41 -11.29
CA ASP A 25 -3.61 -7.79 -10.92
C ASP A 25 -4.25 -6.83 -9.92
N ASN A 26 -5.53 -6.50 -10.13
CA ASN A 26 -6.33 -5.77 -9.15
C ASN A 26 -7.26 -6.73 -8.42
N VAL A 27 -6.87 -7.12 -7.21
CA VAL A 27 -7.50 -8.20 -6.45
C VAL A 27 -8.14 -7.74 -5.16
N GLY A 28 -9.20 -8.44 -4.76
CA GLY A 28 -9.62 -8.54 -3.38
C GLY A 28 -8.94 -9.74 -2.72
N PHE A 29 -8.59 -9.64 -1.44
CA PHE A 29 -8.12 -10.79 -0.67
C PHE A 29 -8.76 -10.80 0.71
N ASN A 30 -9.08 -11.99 1.21
CA ASN A 30 -9.75 -12.18 2.48
C ASN A 30 -8.72 -12.47 3.58
N VAL A 31 -8.86 -11.80 4.72
CA VAL A 31 -8.03 -11.99 5.92
C VAL A 31 -8.90 -12.23 7.15
N LYS A 32 -8.41 -12.99 8.12
CA LYS A 32 -9.14 -13.26 9.38
C LYS A 32 -8.69 -12.33 10.50
N ASN A 33 -9.58 -12.10 11.45
CA ASN A 33 -9.27 -11.43 12.73
C ASN A 33 -8.74 -9.99 12.59
N VAL A 34 -9.01 -9.31 11.47
CA VAL A 34 -8.71 -7.88 11.29
C VAL A 34 -10.00 -7.14 11.06
N SER A 35 -10.25 -6.10 11.85
CA SER A 35 -11.44 -5.26 11.69
C SER A 35 -11.27 -4.28 10.54
N VAL A 36 -12.35 -4.02 9.81
CA VAL A 36 -12.39 -2.96 8.78
C VAL A 36 -12.06 -1.57 9.35
N LYS A 37 -12.20 -1.36 10.67
CA LYS A 37 -11.85 -0.09 11.34
C LYS A 37 -10.34 0.09 11.53
N GLU A 38 -9.58 -1.01 11.51
CA GLU A 38 -8.12 -1.02 11.68
C GLU A 38 -7.39 -0.82 10.35
N LEU A 39 -8.07 -1.06 9.23
CA LEU A 39 -7.54 -0.89 7.88
C LEU A 39 -8.07 0.39 7.23
N ARG A 40 -7.22 1.04 6.43
CA ARG A 40 -7.57 2.25 5.69
C ARG A 40 -6.92 2.23 4.31
N ARG A 41 -7.56 2.91 3.36
CA ARG A 41 -6.98 3.15 2.03
C ARG A 41 -5.61 3.84 2.18
N GLY A 42 -4.62 3.35 1.44
CA GLY A 42 -3.23 3.84 1.50
C GLY A 42 -2.29 2.94 2.32
N TYR A 43 -2.81 1.93 3.03
CA TYR A 43 -1.96 0.91 3.65
C TYR A 43 -1.32 0.01 2.59
N VAL A 44 -0.13 -0.50 2.91
CA VAL A 44 0.65 -1.40 2.05
C VAL A 44 0.74 -2.76 2.73
N ALA A 45 0.26 -3.80 2.05
CA ALA A 45 0.37 -5.19 2.50
C ALA A 45 1.60 -5.85 1.86
N GLY A 46 2.25 -6.75 2.58
CA GLY A 46 3.36 -7.54 2.07
C GLY A 46 3.66 -8.73 2.98
N ASP A 47 4.47 -9.66 2.50
CA ASP A 47 4.79 -10.88 3.25
C ASP A 47 5.63 -10.55 4.49
N SER A 48 5.09 -10.90 5.65
CA SER A 48 5.76 -10.79 6.96
C SER A 48 7.15 -11.45 7.01
N LYS A 49 7.40 -12.47 6.18
CA LYS A 49 8.64 -13.25 6.17
C LYS A 49 9.63 -12.82 5.10
N ASN A 50 9.21 -11.99 4.14
CA ASN A 50 10.04 -11.58 3.02
C ASN A 50 10.01 -10.06 2.84
N ASN A 51 10.95 -9.38 3.51
CA ASN A 51 11.11 -7.92 3.51
C ASN A 51 9.77 -7.16 3.68
N PRO A 52 9.13 -7.28 4.86
CA PRO A 52 7.82 -6.68 5.09
C PRO A 52 7.84 -5.15 4.91
N PRO A 53 6.73 -4.56 4.43
CA PRO A 53 6.63 -3.12 4.22
C PRO A 53 6.78 -2.37 5.55
N LYS A 54 7.48 -1.24 5.50
CA LYS A 54 7.73 -0.37 6.66
C LYS A 54 7.28 1.05 6.33
N GLY A 55 6.77 1.75 7.34
CA GLY A 55 6.49 3.17 7.20
C GLY A 55 7.78 3.96 7.04
N ALA A 56 7.80 4.92 6.13
CA ALA A 56 8.88 5.89 6.00
C ALA A 56 8.56 7.14 6.84
N ALA A 57 9.52 7.62 7.63
CA ALA A 57 9.41 8.91 8.31
C ALA A 57 9.71 10.06 7.35
N ASP A 58 10.69 9.86 6.47
CA ASP A 58 11.12 10.74 5.41
C ASP A 58 11.69 9.91 4.25
N PHE A 59 11.78 10.51 3.06
CA PHE A 59 12.47 9.95 1.92
C PHE A 59 12.99 11.06 1.01
N THR A 60 14.13 10.80 0.36
CA THR A 60 14.66 11.68 -0.70
C THR A 60 14.18 11.17 -2.05
N ALA A 61 13.71 12.06 -2.90
CA ALA A 61 13.27 11.71 -4.25
C ALA A 61 13.84 12.70 -5.27
N GLN A 62 14.08 12.20 -6.49
CA GLN A 62 14.29 13.07 -7.64
C GLN A 62 12.93 13.49 -8.18
N VAL A 63 12.72 14.78 -8.36
CA VAL A 63 11.46 15.35 -8.84
C VAL A 63 11.68 16.20 -10.08
N ILE A 64 10.70 16.20 -10.97
CA ILE A 64 10.62 17.10 -12.11
C ILE A 64 9.45 18.05 -11.86
N VAL A 65 9.71 19.35 -11.85
CA VAL A 65 8.66 20.36 -11.69
C VAL A 65 8.06 20.63 -13.07
N LEU A 66 6.76 20.39 -13.21
CA LEU A 66 6.00 20.72 -14.42
C LEU A 66 5.66 22.23 -14.43
N ASN A 67 5.08 22.72 -15.53
CA ASN A 67 4.65 24.12 -15.64
C ASN A 67 3.70 24.49 -14.49
N HIS A 68 4.22 25.25 -13.54
CA HIS A 68 3.54 25.65 -12.31
C HIS A 68 3.63 27.17 -12.18
N PRO A 69 2.51 27.88 -11.89
CA PRO A 69 2.47 29.34 -11.88
C PRO A 69 3.20 29.97 -10.68
N GLY A 70 3.52 29.19 -9.65
CA GLY A 70 4.18 29.64 -8.42
C GLY A 70 5.60 29.13 -8.25
N GLN A 71 6.23 29.55 -7.16
CA GLN A 71 7.57 29.12 -6.75
C GLN A 71 7.48 28.05 -5.67
N ILE A 72 8.42 27.10 -5.67
CA ILE A 72 8.56 26.06 -4.64
C ILE A 72 9.87 26.32 -3.90
N SER A 73 9.81 26.41 -2.57
CA SER A 73 10.95 26.66 -1.69
C SER A 73 11.01 25.62 -0.57
N ASN A 74 12.09 25.65 0.22
CA ASN A 74 12.24 24.76 1.37
C ASN A 74 11.07 24.92 2.35
N GLY A 75 10.47 23.81 2.76
CA GLY A 75 9.30 23.78 3.63
C GLY A 75 7.95 23.81 2.92
N TYR A 76 7.90 23.80 1.58
CA TYR A 76 6.64 23.68 0.85
C TYR A 76 5.95 22.32 1.12
N THR A 77 4.68 22.37 1.54
CA THR A 77 3.82 21.21 1.82
C THR A 77 2.55 21.29 0.96
N PRO A 78 2.46 20.56 -0.18
CA PRO A 78 1.32 20.63 -1.10
C PRO A 78 0.03 20.01 -0.55
#